data_AF-A0AA35V2M0-F1
#
_entry.id   AF-A0AA35V2M0-F1
#
_cell.length_a   1.000
_cell.length_b   1.000
_cell.length_c   1.000
_cell.angle_alpha   90.00
_cell.angle_beta   90.00
_cell.angle_gamma   90.00
#
_symmetry.space_group_name_H-M   'P 1'
#
loop_
_entity.id
_entity.type
_entity.pdbx_description
1 polymer ?
#
loop_
_entity_poly.entity_id
_entity_poly.type
_entity_poly.pdbx_seq_one_letter_code
_entity_poly.pdbx_strand_id
1 'polypeptide(L)'
;MSLPQVTSTTDSPTFQSIMDQPFTTTFSTQSTDPPNPSSPVAETMAIDEETDNEGFAGTFEALSFDKVEEDFPDHMLMTMKQFKILNSKLNSILQSQADAGSDGINIIEVDSIMKEMESRVSSKASGLIRDSESRILEKTDQTDSSTENRINSMRSDFVKEVKDLNTFTKERHVLFVQEVKKVREDVNMQIRELREEMTKEVHHIQQG
;
A
#
# COMPACT_ATOMS: atom_id res chain seq x y z
N MET A 1 0.16 47.39 -28.90
CA MET A 1 1.00 46.20 -28.64
C MET A 1 0.72 45.78 -27.21
N SER A 2 -0.03 44.69 -27.04
CA SER A 2 -0.51 44.23 -25.73
C SER A 2 0.26 42.99 -25.33
N LEU A 3 0.81 42.98 -24.11
CA LEU A 3 1.51 41.84 -23.51
C LEU A 3 0.50 40.78 -23.03
N PRO A 4 0.82 39.48 -23.11
CA PRO A 4 -0.05 38.43 -22.59
C PRO A 4 0.09 38.30 -21.07
N GLN A 5 -1.06 38.19 -20.40
CA GLN A 5 -1.20 37.93 -18.98
C GLN A 5 -1.10 36.42 -18.75
N VAL A 6 -0.08 35.97 -18.00
CA VAL A 6 0.07 34.57 -17.60
C VAL A 6 -0.68 34.36 -16.29
N THR A 7 -1.80 33.65 -16.32
CA THR A 7 -2.48 33.14 -15.13
C THR A 7 -1.91 31.77 -14.78
N SER A 8 -0.95 31.71 -13.86
CA SER A 8 -0.47 30.47 -13.26
C SER A 8 -1.28 30.16 -11.99
N THR A 9 -2.42 29.47 -12.13
CA THR A 9 -3.07 28.78 -11.01
C THR A 9 -2.50 27.36 -10.95
N THR A 10 -1.40 27.20 -10.24
CA THR A 10 -0.94 25.89 -9.76
C THR A 10 -1.38 25.79 -8.30
N ASP A 11 -2.53 25.17 -8.07
CA ASP A 11 -2.98 24.79 -6.74
C ASP A 11 -2.04 23.70 -6.21
N SER A 12 -1.00 24.12 -5.51
CA SER A 12 -0.22 23.23 -4.65
C SER A 12 -1.14 22.75 -3.52
N PRO A 13 -1.28 21.43 -3.27
CA PRO A 13 -2.08 20.94 -2.17
C PRO A 13 -1.50 21.48 -0.85
N THR A 14 -2.33 22.16 -0.08
CA THR A 14 -2.01 22.57 1.28
C THR A 14 -1.85 21.34 2.17
N PHE A 15 -1.06 21.47 3.24
CA PHE A 15 -0.80 20.41 4.22
C PHE A 15 -2.11 19.80 4.77
N GLN A 16 -3.18 20.59 4.83
CA GLN A 16 -4.52 20.16 5.21
C GLN A 16 -5.15 19.16 4.22
N SER A 17 -4.96 19.36 2.91
CA SER A 17 -5.48 18.47 1.86
C SER A 17 -4.81 17.10 1.84
N ILE A 18 -3.62 16.97 2.43
CA ILE A 18 -2.90 15.69 2.58
C ILE A 18 -3.45 14.91 3.79
N MET A 19 -3.90 15.61 4.84
CA MET A 19 -4.44 14.99 6.06
C MET A 19 -5.88 14.48 5.90
N ASP A 20 -6.63 15.02 4.95
CA ASP A 20 -8.02 14.62 4.68
C ASP A 20 -8.15 13.46 3.67
N GLN A 21 -7.03 12.90 3.18
CA GLN A 21 -7.10 11.67 2.39
C GLN A 21 -7.34 10.46 3.29
N PRO A 22 -8.30 9.57 2.96
CA PRO A 22 -8.55 8.37 3.74
C PRO A 22 -7.30 7.47 3.70
N PHE A 23 -6.69 7.23 4.87
CA PHE A 23 -5.64 6.23 5.02
C PHE A 23 -6.22 4.86 4.62
N THR A 24 -5.85 4.35 3.44
CA THR A 24 -6.10 2.96 3.09
C THR A 24 -5.13 2.10 3.89
N THR A 25 -5.53 1.79 5.13
CA THR A 25 -4.81 0.89 6.02
C THR A 25 -5.10 -0.55 5.58
N THR A 26 -4.34 -1.08 4.63
CA THR A 26 -4.28 -2.52 4.39
C THR A 26 -3.26 -3.14 5.35
N PHE A 27 -3.64 -3.26 6.63
CA PHE A 27 -2.97 -4.17 7.56
C PHE A 27 -3.83 -5.41 7.73
N SER A 28 -3.34 -6.51 7.17
CA SER A 28 -3.82 -7.86 7.42
C SER A 28 -3.44 -8.26 8.85
N THR A 29 -4.41 -8.43 9.75
CA THR A 29 -4.16 -9.01 11.06
C THR A 29 -4.01 -10.53 10.92
N GLN A 30 -2.78 -11.00 10.71
CA GLN A 30 -2.43 -12.37 11.08
C GLN A 30 -2.46 -12.46 12.60
N SER A 31 -3.53 -13.05 13.12
CA SER A 31 -3.64 -13.43 14.53
C SER A 31 -2.72 -14.63 14.77
N THR A 32 -1.68 -14.45 15.55
CA THR A 32 -0.93 -15.53 16.20
C THR A 32 -1.30 -15.53 17.67
N ASP A 33 -2.28 -16.33 18.05
CA ASP A 33 -2.45 -16.78 19.43
C ASP A 33 -2.76 -18.29 19.47
N PRO A 34 -2.09 -19.07 20.32
CA PRO A 34 -2.29 -20.51 20.45
C PRO A 34 -3.53 -20.85 21.29
N PRO A 35 -4.22 -21.98 21.02
CA PRO A 35 -5.43 -22.36 21.75
C PRO A 35 -5.09 -22.89 23.16
N ASN A 36 -5.65 -22.28 24.20
CA ASN A 36 -5.60 -22.80 25.57
C ASN A 36 -6.91 -23.59 25.89
N PRO A 37 -6.83 -24.73 26.61
CA PRO A 37 -7.91 -25.70 26.75
C PRO A 37 -8.67 -25.47 28.05
N SER A 38 -9.80 -24.78 28.00
CA SER A 38 -10.74 -24.75 29.11
C SER A 38 -12.08 -24.12 28.71
N SER A 39 -12.99 -24.92 28.14
CA SER A 39 -14.38 -24.97 28.61
C SER A 39 -15.11 -26.22 28.09
N PRO A 40 -16.05 -26.81 28.87
CA PRO A 40 -16.46 -28.20 28.74
C PRO A 40 -17.81 -28.44 28.03
N VAL A 41 -17.81 -29.53 27.24
CA VAL A 41 -18.80 -30.63 27.11
C VAL A 41 -20.31 -30.33 27.01
N ALA A 42 -20.90 -30.78 25.90
CA ALA A 42 -22.14 -31.59 25.86
C ALA A 42 -22.02 -32.56 24.66
N GLU A 43 -21.62 -33.82 24.89
CA GLU A 43 -22.50 -35.00 24.99
C GLU A 43 -23.16 -35.39 23.65
N THR A 44 -22.52 -36.31 22.91
CA THR A 44 -22.83 -37.76 22.79
C THR A 44 -23.97 -38.10 21.83
N MET A 45 -23.66 -38.89 20.78
CA MET A 45 -24.34 -40.15 20.51
C MET A 45 -23.48 -41.02 19.58
N ALA A 46 -23.15 -42.21 20.07
CA ALA A 46 -22.59 -43.31 19.31
C ALA A 46 -23.71 -43.97 18.48
N ILE A 47 -23.41 -44.34 17.23
CA ILE A 47 -24.07 -45.41 16.45
C ILE A 47 -22.93 -45.95 15.55
N ASP A 48 -22.22 -46.99 15.99
CA ASP A 48 -22.48 -48.43 15.78
C ASP A 48 -22.19 -48.87 14.33
N GLU A 49 -21.22 -49.77 14.23
CA GLU A 49 -20.80 -50.46 13.00
C GLU A 49 -21.84 -51.51 12.60
N GLU A 50 -21.75 -51.91 11.33
CA GLU A 50 -22.46 -53.00 10.65
C GLU A 50 -23.85 -52.67 10.07
N THR A 51 -23.89 -52.57 8.75
CA THR A 51 -24.87 -53.33 7.95
C THR A 51 -24.32 -53.57 6.55
N ASP A 52 -24.47 -54.81 6.14
CA ASP A 52 -24.00 -55.44 4.92
C ASP A 52 -24.53 -54.82 3.61
N ASN A 53 -23.80 -55.12 2.54
CA ASN A 53 -24.25 -55.16 1.14
C ASN A 53 -25.77 -55.24 0.96
N GLU A 54 -26.35 -54.35 0.14
CA GLU A 54 -27.10 -54.70 -1.08
C GLU A 54 -27.30 -53.44 -1.94
N GLY A 55 -27.36 -53.62 -3.26
CA GLY A 55 -27.24 -52.56 -4.26
C GLY A 55 -28.22 -51.40 -4.12
N PHE A 56 -27.68 -50.19 -4.00
CA PHE A 56 -28.45 -48.97 -4.24
C PHE A 56 -28.34 -48.57 -5.71
N ALA A 57 -29.13 -49.25 -6.56
CA ALA A 57 -29.54 -48.68 -7.83
C ALA A 57 -30.51 -47.51 -7.52
N GLY A 58 -29.93 -46.34 -7.23
CA GLY A 58 -30.70 -45.12 -7.00
C GLY A 58 -31.44 -44.72 -8.28
N THR A 59 -32.75 -44.96 -8.30
CA THR A 59 -33.68 -44.44 -9.29
C THR A 59 -33.63 -42.90 -9.28
N PHE A 60 -33.44 -42.33 -10.47
CA PHE A 60 -33.27 -40.89 -10.73
C PHE A 60 -34.61 -40.10 -10.63
N GLU A 61 -35.48 -40.49 -9.71
CA GLU A 61 -36.87 -40.00 -9.64
C GLU A 61 -37.12 -39.05 -8.45
N ALA A 62 -36.08 -38.76 -7.65
CA ALA A 62 -36.16 -37.86 -6.49
C ALA A 62 -35.62 -36.43 -6.72
N LEU A 63 -35.27 -36.05 -7.95
CA LEU A 63 -34.94 -34.65 -8.29
C LEU A 63 -36.18 -33.91 -8.80
N SER A 64 -37.21 -33.79 -7.96
CA SER A 64 -38.22 -32.76 -8.15
C SER A 64 -37.60 -31.42 -7.77
N PHE A 65 -37.07 -30.70 -8.76
CA PHE A 65 -36.63 -29.32 -8.57
C PHE A 65 -37.84 -28.46 -8.21
N ASP A 66 -37.90 -28.06 -6.95
CA ASP A 66 -38.84 -27.04 -6.52
C ASP A 66 -38.46 -25.75 -7.25
N LYS A 67 -39.41 -25.17 -7.99
CA LYS A 67 -39.21 -23.91 -8.73
C LYS A 67 -39.25 -22.74 -7.75
N VAL A 68 -38.28 -22.67 -6.85
CA VAL A 68 -37.95 -21.44 -6.15
C VAL A 68 -36.79 -20.83 -6.90
N GLU A 69 -37.06 -19.70 -7.54
CA GLU A 69 -36.06 -18.88 -8.23
C GLU A 69 -35.12 -18.31 -7.16
N GLU A 70 -34.16 -19.13 -6.71
CA GLU A 70 -33.10 -18.68 -5.82
C GLU A 70 -32.20 -17.71 -6.59
N ASP A 71 -32.03 -16.52 -6.01
CA ASP A 71 -31.22 -15.43 -6.52
C ASP A 71 -29.74 -15.85 -6.44
N PHE A 72 -29.25 -16.53 -7.49
CA PHE A 72 -27.86 -17.00 -7.55
C PHE A 72 -26.91 -15.80 -7.68
N PRO A 73 -26.04 -15.52 -6.71
CA PRO A 73 -25.11 -14.41 -6.81
C PRO A 73 -24.17 -14.55 -8.01
N ASP A 74 -23.90 -13.44 -8.70
CA ASP A 74 -23.17 -13.36 -9.98
C ASP A 74 -21.79 -14.06 -10.00
N HIS A 75 -21.14 -14.21 -8.84
CA HIS A 75 -19.87 -14.93 -8.74
C HIS A 75 -20.02 -16.46 -8.83
N MET A 76 -21.24 -16.98 -8.72
CA MET A 76 -21.60 -18.39 -8.95
C MET A 76 -22.04 -18.65 -10.40
N LEU A 77 -22.28 -17.61 -11.19
CA LEU A 77 -22.57 -17.74 -12.62
C LEU A 77 -21.26 -17.92 -13.40
N MET A 78 -21.03 -19.16 -13.86
CA MET A 78 -19.91 -19.47 -14.72
C MET A 78 -19.93 -18.60 -15.98
N THR A 79 -18.79 -17.97 -16.31
CA THR A 79 -18.72 -17.09 -17.49
C THR A 79 -19.01 -17.87 -18.77
N MET A 80 -19.60 -17.21 -19.77
CA MET A 80 -19.95 -17.86 -21.05
C MET A 80 -18.75 -18.53 -21.74
N LYS A 81 -17.52 -18.02 -21.54
CA LYS A 81 -16.28 -18.66 -22.02
C LYS A 81 -16.00 -19.97 -21.27
N GLN A 82 -16.10 -19.97 -19.95
CA GLN A 82 -15.92 -21.17 -19.13
C GLN A 82 -16.99 -22.23 -19.44
N PHE A 83 -18.25 -21.81 -19.62
CA PHE A 83 -19.35 -22.71 -20.01
C PHE A 83 -19.08 -23.39 -21.36
N LYS A 84 -18.65 -22.64 -22.38
CA LYS A 84 -18.30 -23.21 -23.69
C LYS A 84 -17.14 -24.20 -23.60
N ILE A 85 -16.13 -23.92 -22.78
CA ILE A 85 -15.01 -24.83 -22.55
C ILE A 85 -15.48 -26.11 -21.85
N LEU A 86 -16.30 -25.98 -20.80
CA LEU A 86 -16.84 -27.13 -20.08
C LEU A 86 -17.70 -28.01 -20.99
N ASN A 87 -18.62 -27.39 -21.73
CA ASN A 87 -19.51 -28.09 -22.64
C ASN A 87 -18.73 -28.78 -23.78
N SER A 88 -17.70 -28.11 -24.33
CA SER A 88 -16.81 -28.71 -25.33
C SER A 88 -16.04 -29.92 -24.77
N LYS A 89 -15.57 -29.86 -23.52
CA LYS A 89 -14.87 -30.98 -22.87
C LYS A 89 -15.82 -32.14 -22.59
N LEU A 90 -17.02 -31.85 -22.10
CA LEU A 90 -18.04 -32.86 -21.78
C LEU A 90 -18.49 -33.61 -23.05
N ASN A 91 -18.72 -32.89 -24.14
CA ASN A 91 -19.02 -33.51 -25.44
C ASN A 91 -17.86 -34.37 -25.97
N SER A 92 -16.61 -33.93 -25.77
CA SER A 92 -15.44 -34.73 -26.16
C SER A 92 -15.32 -36.03 -25.37
N ILE A 93 -15.68 -36.02 -24.07
CA ILE A 93 -15.67 -37.21 -23.21
C ILE A 93 -16.78 -38.17 -23.63
N LEU A 94 -18.01 -37.66 -23.84
CA LEU A 94 -19.14 -38.48 -24.30
C LEU A 94 -18.87 -39.11 -25.67
N GLN A 95 -18.27 -38.35 -26.60
CA GLN A 95 -17.87 -38.87 -27.90
C GLN A 95 -16.80 -39.97 -27.76
N SER A 96 -15.80 -39.77 -26.91
CA SER A 96 -14.76 -40.78 -26.66
C SER A 96 -15.32 -42.07 -26.05
N GLN A 97 -16.36 -41.97 -25.20
CA GLN A 97 -17.06 -43.14 -24.64
C GLN A 97 -17.93 -43.85 -25.69
N ALA A 98 -18.58 -43.09 -26.57
CA ALA A 98 -19.37 -43.65 -27.67
C ALA A 98 -18.50 -44.39 -28.69
N ASP A 99 -17.30 -43.86 -28.99
CA ASP A 99 -16.36 -44.43 -29.94
C ASP A 99 -15.60 -45.65 -29.38
N ALA A 100 -15.48 -45.78 -28.05
CA ALA A 100 -14.74 -46.87 -27.39
C ALA A 100 -15.53 -48.18 -27.20
N GLY A 101 -16.88 -48.16 -27.32
CA GLY A 101 -17.74 -49.35 -27.32
C GLY A 101 -17.56 -50.33 -26.15
N SER A 102 -18.35 -50.18 -25.08
CA SER A 102 -18.54 -51.04 -23.88
C SER A 102 -17.33 -51.65 -23.15
N ASP A 103 -16.12 -51.57 -23.66
CA ASP A 103 -14.91 -51.90 -22.90
C ASP A 103 -14.66 -50.74 -21.94
N GLY A 104 -14.90 -51.02 -20.66
CA GLY A 104 -14.84 -50.04 -19.59
C GLY A 104 -13.54 -49.25 -19.61
N ILE A 105 -13.65 -47.95 -19.29
CA ILE A 105 -12.51 -47.03 -19.15
C ILE A 105 -11.41 -47.72 -18.34
N ASN A 106 -10.25 -47.95 -18.98
CA ASN A 106 -9.12 -48.58 -18.32
C ASN A 106 -8.61 -47.64 -17.21
N ILE A 107 -8.89 -48.00 -15.95
CA ILE A 107 -8.56 -47.19 -14.76
C ILE A 107 -7.07 -46.84 -14.72
N ILE A 108 -6.20 -47.70 -15.26
CA ILE A 108 -4.75 -47.49 -15.33
C ILE A 108 -4.40 -46.35 -16.31
N GLU A 109 -5.08 -46.25 -17.44
CA GLU A 109 -4.87 -45.17 -18.41
C GLU A 109 -5.34 -43.82 -17.86
N VAL A 110 -6.47 -43.80 -17.15
CA VAL A 110 -6.96 -42.60 -16.48
C VAL A 110 -5.99 -42.13 -15.40
N ASP A 111 -5.49 -43.02 -14.55
CA ASP A 111 -4.49 -42.69 -13.52
C ASP A 111 -3.19 -42.13 -14.16
N SER A 112 -2.74 -42.72 -15.27
CA SER A 112 -1.58 -42.21 -16.01
C SER A 112 -1.83 -40.80 -16.58
N ILE A 113 -3.00 -40.56 -17.18
CA ILE A 113 -3.40 -39.24 -17.71
C ILE A 113 -3.49 -38.22 -16.57
N MET A 114 -4.08 -38.59 -15.43
CA MET A 114 -4.19 -37.70 -14.26
C MET A 114 -2.80 -37.33 -13.72
N LYS A 115 -1.88 -38.30 -13.58
CA LYS A 115 -0.49 -38.04 -13.16
C LYS A 115 0.25 -37.12 -14.13
N GLU A 116 0.05 -37.31 -15.44
CA GLU A 116 0.65 -36.41 -16.44
C GLU A 116 0.07 -34.99 -16.32
N MET A 117 -1.24 -34.87 -16.15
CA MET A 117 -1.90 -33.57 -15.96
C MET A 117 -1.43 -32.88 -14.69
N GLU A 118 -1.33 -33.58 -13.57
CA GLU A 118 -0.80 -33.06 -12.30
C GLU A 118 0.64 -32.58 -12.45
N SER A 119 1.50 -33.36 -13.11
CA SER A 119 2.89 -32.98 -13.39
C SER A 119 2.96 -31.70 -14.23
N ARG A 120 2.15 -31.60 -15.28
CA ARG A 120 2.08 -30.41 -16.15
C ARG A 120 1.58 -29.19 -15.39
N VAL A 121 0.55 -29.35 -14.55
CA VAL A 121 0.01 -28.26 -13.72
C VAL A 121 1.04 -27.82 -12.69
N SER A 122 1.69 -28.75 -11.99
CA SER A 122 2.72 -28.47 -10.99
C SER A 122 3.93 -27.75 -11.58
N SER A 123 4.40 -28.20 -12.75
CA SER A 123 5.50 -27.54 -13.48
C SER A 123 5.13 -26.12 -13.88
N LYS A 124 3.91 -25.93 -14.43
CA LYS A 124 3.42 -24.60 -14.83
C LYS A 124 3.25 -23.68 -13.62
N ALA A 125 2.71 -24.18 -12.52
CA ALA A 125 2.56 -23.42 -11.27
C ALA A 125 3.92 -22.98 -10.72
N SER A 126 4.89 -23.91 -10.69
CA SER A 126 6.25 -23.62 -10.24
C SER A 126 6.93 -22.55 -11.09
N GLY A 127 6.75 -22.58 -12.43
CA GLY A 127 7.26 -21.55 -13.33
C GLY A 127 6.64 -20.18 -13.06
N LEU A 128 5.32 -20.11 -12.93
CA LEU A 128 4.61 -18.86 -12.64
C LEU A 128 5.02 -18.27 -11.28
N ILE A 129 5.23 -19.11 -10.27
CA ILE A 129 5.71 -18.69 -8.95
C ILE A 129 7.09 -18.04 -9.08
N ARG A 130 8.06 -18.72 -9.72
CA ARG A 130 9.42 -18.18 -9.91
C ARG A 130 9.43 -16.86 -10.70
N ASP A 131 8.61 -16.76 -11.73
CA ASP A 131 8.48 -15.52 -12.50
C ASP A 131 7.87 -14.40 -11.65
N SER A 132 6.91 -14.72 -10.78
CA SER A 132 6.33 -13.75 -9.86
C SER A 132 7.33 -13.29 -8.79
N GLU A 133 8.10 -14.22 -8.21
CA GLU A 133 9.15 -13.93 -7.23
C GLU A 133 10.23 -13.03 -7.84
N SER A 134 10.68 -13.34 -9.05
CA SER A 134 11.69 -12.56 -9.76
C SER A 134 11.21 -11.13 -10.03
N ARG A 135 9.95 -10.95 -10.47
CA ARG A 135 9.36 -9.62 -10.69
C ARG A 135 9.15 -8.84 -9.40
N ILE A 136 8.81 -9.51 -8.31
CA ILE A 136 8.66 -8.87 -7.00
C ILE A 136 10.02 -8.36 -6.54
N LEU A 137 11.06 -9.20 -6.61
CA LEU A 137 12.41 -8.82 -6.22
C LEU A 137 12.92 -7.62 -7.02
N GLU A 138 12.78 -7.65 -8.35
CA GLU A 138 13.18 -6.54 -9.22
C GLU A 138 12.46 -5.22 -8.85
N LYS A 139 11.14 -5.29 -8.60
CA LYS A 139 10.37 -4.11 -8.19
C LYS A 139 10.76 -3.60 -6.80
N THR A 140 11.09 -4.49 -5.88
CA THR A 140 11.61 -4.13 -4.56
C THR A 140 12.93 -3.38 -4.72
N ASP A 141 13.89 -3.91 -5.47
CA ASP A 141 15.19 -3.28 -5.71
C ASP A 141 15.05 -1.90 -6.37
N GLN A 142 14.16 -1.77 -7.35
CA GLN A 142 13.86 -0.47 -7.99
C GLN A 142 13.26 0.52 -7.00
N THR A 143 12.35 0.07 -6.14
CA THR A 143 11.69 0.91 -5.12
C THR A 143 12.69 1.37 -4.07
N ASP A 144 13.57 0.48 -3.63
CA ASP A 144 14.62 0.78 -2.64
C ASP A 144 15.60 1.80 -3.22
N SER A 145 16.10 1.57 -4.44
CA SER A 145 17.01 2.51 -5.11
C SER A 145 16.37 3.89 -5.33
N SER A 146 15.11 3.93 -5.79
CA SER A 146 14.36 5.18 -5.95
C SER A 146 14.18 5.93 -4.63
N THR A 147 13.83 5.19 -3.57
CA THR A 147 13.61 5.75 -2.24
C THR A 147 14.91 6.30 -1.64
N GLU A 148 16.01 5.56 -1.76
CA GLU A 148 17.33 5.98 -1.33
C GLU A 148 17.77 7.27 -2.04
N ASN A 149 17.61 7.33 -3.37
CA ASN A 149 17.92 8.53 -4.16
C ASN A 149 17.11 9.74 -3.69
N ARG A 150 15.81 9.57 -3.44
CA ARG A 150 14.94 10.64 -2.92
C ARG A 150 15.40 11.11 -1.55
N ILE A 151 15.70 10.19 -0.64
CA ILE A 151 16.20 10.51 0.71
C ILE A 151 17.52 11.27 0.62
N ASN A 152 18.44 10.85 -0.25
CA ASN A 152 19.73 11.50 -0.44
C ASN A 152 19.59 12.92 -1.00
N SER A 153 18.66 13.14 -1.94
CA SER A 153 18.33 14.49 -2.44
C SER A 153 17.81 15.38 -1.31
N MET A 154 16.79 14.91 -0.57
CA MET A 154 16.21 15.67 0.54
C MET A 154 17.25 16.01 1.61
N ARG A 155 18.14 15.06 1.93
CA ARG A 155 19.24 15.28 2.87
C ARG A 155 20.19 16.36 2.37
N SER A 156 20.55 16.34 1.08
CA SER A 156 21.42 17.34 0.47
C SER A 156 20.79 18.74 0.53
N ASP A 157 19.51 18.84 0.17
CA ASP A 157 18.76 20.11 0.17
C ASP A 157 18.67 20.69 1.58
N PHE A 158 18.32 19.87 2.57
CA PHE A 158 18.26 20.28 3.97
C PHE A 158 19.62 20.78 4.48
N VAL A 159 20.71 20.05 4.19
CA VAL A 159 22.06 20.47 4.58
C VAL A 159 22.44 21.81 3.97
N LYS A 160 22.05 22.06 2.71
CA LYS A 160 22.27 23.34 2.04
C LYS A 160 21.47 24.45 2.74
N GLU A 161 20.18 24.25 2.97
CA GLU A 161 19.31 25.25 3.61
C GLU A 161 19.80 25.62 5.01
N VAL A 162 20.23 24.64 5.81
CA VAL A 162 20.81 24.90 7.15
C VAL A 162 22.10 25.71 7.05
N LYS A 163 22.96 25.44 6.06
CA LYS A 163 24.19 26.23 5.84
C LYS A 163 23.88 27.67 5.42
N ASP A 164 22.90 27.85 4.54
CA ASP A 164 22.48 29.16 4.06
C ASP A 164 21.87 29.97 5.22
N LEU A 165 21.00 29.36 6.03
CA LEU A 165 20.43 29.99 7.22
C LEU A 165 21.49 30.38 8.25
N ASN A 166 22.49 29.53 8.48
CA ASN A 166 23.58 29.84 9.40
C ASN A 166 24.43 31.02 8.89
N THR A 167 24.70 31.06 7.59
CA THR A 167 25.45 32.16 6.95
C THR A 167 24.68 33.46 7.08
N PHE A 168 23.39 33.46 6.70
CA PHE A 168 22.50 34.60 6.86
C PHE A 168 22.43 35.09 8.30
N THR A 169 22.31 34.17 9.26
CA THR A 169 22.28 34.50 10.70
C THR A 169 23.56 35.22 11.14
N LYS A 170 24.73 34.74 10.71
CA LYS A 170 26.02 35.36 11.01
C LYS A 170 26.12 36.77 10.41
N GLU A 171 25.71 36.94 9.16
CA GLU A 171 25.70 38.25 8.48
C GLU A 171 24.80 39.24 9.21
N ARG A 172 23.56 38.82 9.57
CA ARG A 172 22.63 39.66 10.32
C ARG A 172 23.16 40.03 11.70
N HIS A 173 23.84 39.10 12.38
CA HIS A 173 24.48 39.39 13.67
C HIS A 173 25.59 40.45 13.53
N VAL A 174 26.44 40.36 12.50
CA VAL A 174 27.49 41.35 12.26
C VAL A 174 26.89 42.74 12.03
N LEU A 175 25.85 42.84 11.19
CA LEU A 175 25.16 44.11 10.93
C LEU A 175 24.54 44.68 12.21
N PHE A 176 23.86 43.84 12.99
CA PHE A 176 23.27 44.25 14.27
C PHE A 176 24.34 44.82 15.23
N VAL A 177 25.48 44.13 15.37
CA VAL A 177 26.58 44.61 16.23
C VAL A 177 27.13 45.95 15.75
N GLN A 178 27.22 46.17 14.44
CA GLN A 178 27.64 47.46 13.88
C GLN A 178 26.64 48.57 14.18
N GLU A 179 25.34 48.32 14.03
CA GLU A 179 24.28 49.28 14.37
C GLU A 179 24.30 49.65 15.85
N VAL A 180 24.43 48.67 16.74
CA VAL A 180 24.56 48.90 18.19
C VAL A 180 25.77 49.77 18.52
N LYS A 181 26.92 49.54 17.87
CA LYS A 181 28.11 50.38 18.04
C LYS A 181 27.85 51.83 17.60
N LYS A 182 27.23 52.02 16.44
CA LYS A 182 26.89 53.35 15.92
C LYS A 182 25.96 54.11 16.88
N VAL A 183 24.91 53.45 17.38
CA VAL A 183 23.99 54.04 18.37
C VAL A 183 24.74 54.43 19.65
N ARG A 184 25.63 53.55 20.13
CA ARG A 184 26.45 53.85 21.32
C ARG A 184 27.34 55.07 21.12
N GLU A 185 27.97 55.19 19.96
CA GLU A 185 28.82 56.33 19.61
C GLU A 185 28.01 57.63 19.55
N ASP A 186 26.83 57.61 18.93
CA ASP A 186 25.90 58.74 18.86
C ASP A 186 25.43 59.19 20.25
N VAL A 187 25.00 58.26 21.09
CA VAL A 187 24.61 58.56 22.49
C VAL A 187 25.77 59.15 23.29
N ASN A 188 26.97 58.61 23.14
CA ASN A 188 28.16 59.14 23.82
C ASN A 188 28.50 60.57 23.36
N MET A 189 28.28 60.88 22.09
CA MET A 189 28.46 62.23 21.54
C MET A 189 27.44 63.20 22.14
N GLN A 190 26.15 62.85 22.12
CA GLN A 190 25.08 63.65 22.71
C GLN A 190 25.30 63.92 24.21
N ILE A 191 25.76 62.91 24.97
CA ILE A 191 26.09 63.09 26.39
C ILE A 191 27.24 64.09 26.59
N ARG A 192 28.24 64.09 25.70
CA ARG A 192 29.36 65.03 25.77
C ARG A 192 28.90 66.45 25.47
N GLU A 193 28.14 66.63 24.39
CA GLU A 193 27.56 67.92 24.00
C GLU A 193 26.69 68.50 25.11
N LEU A 194 25.80 67.68 25.69
CA LEU A 194 24.96 68.09 26.81
C LEU A 194 25.78 68.52 28.03
N ARG A 195 26.85 67.79 28.37
CA ARG A 195 27.74 68.16 29.49
C ARG A 195 28.45 69.49 29.24
N GLU A 196 28.91 69.74 28.01
CA GLU A 196 29.54 71.00 27.64
C GLU A 196 28.56 72.17 27.72
N GLU A 197 27.33 71.99 27.22
CA GLU A 197 26.27 72.99 27.28
C GLU A 197 25.88 73.31 28.73
N MET A 198 25.66 72.29 29.57
CA MET A 198 25.41 72.47 30.99
C MET A 198 26.55 73.20 31.71
N THR A 199 27.81 72.91 31.36
CA THR A 199 28.96 73.57 31.99
C THR A 199 29.01 75.06 31.61
N LYS A 200 28.72 75.40 30.36
CA LYS A 200 28.62 76.79 29.90
C LYS A 200 27.51 77.54 30.64
N GLU A 201 26.34 76.92 30.78
CA GLU A 201 25.19 77.51 31.46
C GLU A 201 25.48 77.77 32.95
N VAL A 202 26.07 76.80 33.65
CA VAL A 202 26.47 76.96 35.06
C VAL A 202 27.48 78.10 35.22
N HIS A 203 28.45 78.21 34.31
CA HIS A 203 29.43 79.30 34.36
C HIS A 203 28.80 80.67 34.13
N HIS A 204 27.83 80.76 33.20
CA HIS A 204 27.08 81.99 32.94
C HIS A 204 26.32 82.46 34.19
N ILE A 205 25.63 81.53 34.88
CA ILE A 205 24.90 81.81 36.13
C ILE A 205 25.85 82.28 37.26
N GLN A 206 27.09 81.79 37.30
CA GLN A 206 28.06 82.17 38.33
C GLN A 206 28.69 83.55 38.12
N GLN A 207 28.62 84.10 36.90
CA GLN A 207 29.22 85.40 36.55
C GLN A 207 28.21 86.56 36.50
N GLY A 208 26.91 86.27 36.44
CA GLY A 208 25.83 87.24 36.55
C GLY A 208 25.43 87.50 38.00
#